data_AF-A0A524EHH5-F1
#
_entry.id   AF-A0A524EHH5-F1
#
_cell.length_a   1.000
_cell.length_b   1.000
_cell.length_c   1.000
_cell.angle_alpha   90.00
_cell.angle_beta   90.00
_cell.angle_gamma   90.00
#
_symmetry.space_group_name_H-M   'P 1'
#
loop_
_entity.id
_entity.type
_entity.pdbx_description
1 polymer ?
#
loop_
_entity_poly.entity_id
_entity_poly.type
_entity_poly.pdbx_seq_one_letter_code
_entity_poly.pdbx_strand_id
1 'polypeptide(L)'
;MSRTPIDVYRGIVQTRVGDESSTRINRFVDRFSGLEFAEEDLSLQFSRMIGLGCRLVAYLDSRYVTGLADLTISIDLVDHLATTTKWWKMTRQDPSIVLRPRVRDPRELMKSLSEVSFDANTKRRIADASDKLSRFLEEQEITWAEKRKEICDAMTSTWRILAGFICRSEGRNTTIEADFERAYDVLRILLFYVSLNDFKAIVAVRKIASSPKLSKAAAIKISPGFERLLETSMASRLESKNREYLSGLLSSSPGSCRNILTNSLRLLAQLQAVKSKQNRLEKENYEPIIRKSIDHMQEMGIPSDFVHNEASVLRIFKSLKPAEGLNDKIASLTRRLEGMIVDSTGNRDFLLQYSKLVTRLISLVLLIGIGTKNTKGKIHDEDIKRGLMHVQRLISA
;
A
#
# COMPACT_ATOMS: atom_id res chain seq x y z
N MET A 1 15.92 -8.96 3.06
CA MET A 1 16.53 -10.30 3.06
C MET A 1 15.63 -11.20 2.23
N SER A 2 16.16 -11.91 1.23
CA SER A 2 15.37 -12.82 0.39
C SER A 2 15.03 -14.10 1.16
N ARG A 3 13.78 -14.55 1.08
CA ARG A 3 13.33 -15.81 1.67
C ARG A 3 13.78 -16.98 0.81
N THR A 4 14.05 -18.13 1.43
CA THR A 4 14.37 -19.33 0.66
C THR A 4 13.10 -19.84 -0.04
N PRO A 5 13.20 -20.36 -1.28
CA PRO A 5 12.03 -20.90 -1.98
C PRO A 5 11.35 -22.03 -1.18
N ILE A 6 12.12 -22.92 -0.56
CA ILE A 6 11.60 -24.05 0.22
C ILE A 6 10.70 -23.56 1.35
N ASP A 7 11.15 -22.58 2.13
CA ASP A 7 10.37 -22.06 3.27
C ASP A 7 9.06 -21.43 2.81
N VAL A 8 9.10 -20.65 1.73
CA VAL A 8 7.90 -19.98 1.20
C VAL A 8 6.91 -21.00 0.65
N TYR A 9 7.34 -21.96 -0.16
CA TYR A 9 6.45 -22.98 -0.69
C TYR A 9 5.87 -23.85 0.43
N ARG A 10 6.69 -24.30 1.38
CA ARG A 10 6.22 -25.06 2.55
C ARG A 10 5.20 -24.26 3.38
N GLY A 11 5.47 -22.97 3.60
CA GLY A 11 4.56 -22.06 4.27
C GLY A 11 3.21 -21.91 3.56
N ILE A 12 3.23 -21.72 2.23
CA ILE A 12 2.01 -21.63 1.42
C ILE A 12 1.22 -22.95 1.45
N VAL A 13 1.89 -24.10 1.38
CA VAL A 13 1.25 -25.43 1.44
C VAL A 13 0.53 -25.64 2.77
N GLN A 14 1.21 -25.31 3.87
CA GLN A 14 0.70 -25.50 5.23
C GLN A 14 -0.44 -24.54 5.57
N THR A 15 -0.49 -23.39 4.90
CA THR A 15 -1.51 -22.37 5.17
C THR A 15 -2.83 -22.72 4.49
N ARG A 16 -3.88 -22.91 5.28
CA ARG A 16 -5.24 -23.20 4.79
C ARG A 16 -6.03 -21.92 4.59
N VAL A 17 -6.83 -21.88 3.52
CA VAL A 17 -7.80 -20.80 3.33
C VAL A 17 -8.98 -21.08 4.26
N GLY A 18 -9.24 -20.19 5.22
CA GLY A 18 -10.36 -20.32 6.16
C GLY A 18 -11.72 -20.21 5.45
N ASP A 19 -12.74 -20.88 5.98
CA ASP A 19 -14.06 -21.02 5.34
C ASP A 19 -14.74 -19.67 5.05
N GLU A 20 -14.59 -18.71 5.96
CA GLU A 20 -15.12 -17.36 5.77
C GLU A 20 -14.43 -16.67 4.59
N SER A 21 -13.11 -16.77 4.49
CA SER A 21 -12.34 -16.24 3.36
C SER A 21 -12.75 -16.92 2.06
N SER A 22 -12.86 -18.25 2.03
CA SER A 22 -13.30 -19.02 0.86
C SER A 22 -14.67 -18.57 0.35
N THR A 23 -15.64 -18.42 1.25
CA THR A 23 -17.00 -17.93 0.92
C THR A 23 -16.96 -16.52 0.32
N ARG A 24 -16.13 -15.64 0.87
CA ARG A 24 -15.99 -14.26 0.41
C ARG A 24 -15.19 -14.13 -0.89
N ILE A 25 -14.24 -15.04 -1.14
CA ILE A 25 -13.54 -15.15 -2.43
C ILE A 25 -14.56 -15.46 -3.53
N ASN A 26 -15.41 -16.48 -3.34
CA ASN A 26 -16.44 -16.85 -4.32
C ASN A 26 -17.32 -15.65 -4.66
N ARG A 27 -17.88 -14.98 -3.64
CA ARG A 27 -18.68 -13.74 -3.84
C ARG A 27 -17.91 -12.64 -4.60
N PHE A 28 -16.60 -12.53 -4.38
CA PHE A 28 -15.79 -11.55 -5.11
C PHE A 28 -15.63 -11.96 -6.57
N VAL A 29 -15.40 -13.25 -6.86
CA VAL A 29 -15.09 -13.72 -8.22
C VAL A 29 -16.33 -14.03 -9.07
N ASP A 30 -17.50 -14.24 -8.46
CA ASP A 30 -18.77 -14.55 -9.16
C ASP A 30 -19.11 -13.55 -10.27
N ARG A 31 -18.66 -12.30 -10.12
CA ARG A 31 -18.85 -11.25 -11.15
C ARG A 31 -18.10 -11.50 -12.47
N PHE A 32 -17.20 -12.48 -12.48
CA PHE A 32 -16.39 -12.90 -13.63
C PHE A 32 -16.80 -14.29 -14.14
N SER A 33 -17.79 -14.93 -13.52
CA SER A 33 -18.25 -16.27 -13.93
C SER A 33 -18.86 -16.23 -15.34
N GLY A 34 -18.60 -17.28 -16.11
CA GLY A 34 -19.02 -17.36 -17.52
C GLY A 34 -18.13 -16.58 -18.49
N LEU A 35 -17.12 -15.85 -17.99
CA LEU A 35 -16.05 -15.31 -18.84
C LEU A 35 -14.93 -16.33 -18.96
N GLU A 36 -14.58 -16.71 -20.19
CA GLU A 36 -13.47 -17.63 -20.44
C GLU A 36 -12.15 -16.87 -20.59
N PHE A 37 -11.09 -17.38 -19.98
CA PHE A 37 -9.73 -16.85 -20.09
C PHE A 37 -8.71 -17.98 -20.00
N ALA A 38 -7.92 -18.13 -21.07
CA ALA A 38 -6.94 -19.21 -21.20
C ALA A 38 -7.55 -20.62 -20.98
N GLU A 39 -8.69 -20.88 -21.65
CA GLU A 39 -9.40 -22.18 -21.66
C GLU A 39 -10.05 -22.57 -20.32
N GLU A 40 -10.13 -21.64 -19.36
CA GLU A 40 -10.77 -21.85 -18.06
C GLU A 40 -11.65 -20.66 -17.68
N ASP A 41 -12.58 -20.87 -16.76
CA ASP A 41 -13.41 -19.79 -16.23
C ASP A 41 -12.54 -18.77 -15.47
N LEU A 42 -12.70 -17.50 -15.82
CA LEU A 42 -11.93 -16.39 -15.26
C LEU A 42 -12.16 -16.23 -13.75
N SER A 43 -13.35 -16.57 -13.25
CA SER A 43 -13.65 -16.57 -11.81
C SER A 43 -12.80 -17.62 -11.07
N LEU A 44 -12.59 -18.79 -11.65
CA LEU A 44 -11.74 -19.84 -11.09
C LEU A 44 -10.27 -19.40 -11.05
N GLN A 45 -9.79 -18.78 -12.14
CA GLN A 45 -8.43 -18.24 -12.24
C GLN A 45 -8.17 -17.18 -11.15
N PHE A 46 -9.10 -16.22 -10.97
CA PHE A 46 -8.98 -15.21 -9.91
C PHE A 46 -9.11 -15.81 -8.51
N SER A 47 -10.00 -16.80 -8.31
CA SER A 47 -10.16 -17.48 -7.02
C SER A 47 -8.85 -18.10 -6.56
N ARG A 48 -8.16 -18.80 -7.47
CA ARG A 48 -6.84 -19.39 -7.23
C ARG A 48 -5.77 -18.33 -6.93
N MET A 49 -5.69 -17.25 -7.71
CA MET A 49 -4.73 -16.16 -7.47
C MET A 49 -4.96 -15.48 -6.11
N ILE A 50 -6.22 -15.17 -5.77
CA ILE A 50 -6.57 -14.54 -4.49
C ILE A 50 -6.28 -15.51 -3.34
N GLY A 51 -6.61 -16.80 -3.49
CA GLY A 51 -6.30 -17.84 -2.51
C GLY A 51 -4.80 -17.96 -2.25
N LEU A 52 -3.98 -17.94 -3.31
CA LEU A 52 -2.52 -17.92 -3.20
C LEU A 52 -2.02 -16.68 -2.44
N GLY A 53 -2.55 -15.49 -2.78
CA GLY A 53 -2.26 -14.25 -2.07
C GLY A 53 -2.60 -14.34 -0.58
N CYS A 54 -3.75 -14.91 -0.23
CA CYS A 54 -4.20 -15.04 1.15
C CYS A 54 -3.22 -15.92 1.95
N ARG A 55 -2.83 -17.06 1.36
CA ARG A 55 -1.86 -17.98 1.98
C ARG A 55 -0.51 -17.32 2.17
N LEU A 56 -0.02 -16.61 1.16
CA LEU A 56 1.24 -15.88 1.26
C LEU A 56 1.19 -14.86 2.40
N VAL A 57 0.16 -14.02 2.47
CA VAL A 57 0.05 -12.97 3.49
C VAL A 57 -0.05 -13.55 4.89
N ALA A 58 -0.87 -14.60 5.08
CA ALA A 58 -0.98 -15.28 6.36
C ALA A 58 0.35 -15.92 6.78
N TYR A 59 1.03 -16.61 5.85
CA TYR A 59 2.38 -17.16 6.10
C TYR A 59 3.38 -16.07 6.51
N LEU A 60 3.40 -14.93 5.80
CA LEU A 60 4.28 -13.81 6.13
C LEU A 60 3.99 -13.19 7.51
N ASP A 61 2.77 -13.35 8.00
CA ASP A 61 2.31 -12.95 9.33
C ASP A 61 2.45 -14.10 10.36
N SER A 62 3.17 -15.17 9.99
CA SER A 62 3.41 -16.39 10.81
C SER A 62 2.13 -17.12 11.22
N ARG A 63 1.10 -17.10 10.36
CA ARG A 63 -0.19 -17.78 10.57
C ARG A 63 -0.40 -18.87 9.53
N TYR A 64 -1.07 -19.95 9.95
CA TYR A 64 -1.39 -21.11 9.11
C TYR A 64 -2.86 -21.17 8.66
N VAL A 65 -3.67 -20.19 9.05
CA VAL A 65 -5.07 -20.06 8.63
C VAL A 65 -5.31 -18.63 8.19
N THR A 66 -5.86 -18.45 6.99
CA THR A 66 -6.18 -17.12 6.46
C THR A 66 -7.45 -16.57 7.10
N GLY A 67 -7.47 -15.29 7.43
CA GLY A 67 -8.66 -14.54 7.83
C GLY A 67 -9.08 -13.48 6.81
N LEU A 68 -10.12 -12.72 7.14
CA LEU A 68 -10.62 -11.62 6.30
C LEU A 68 -9.60 -10.52 6.01
N ALA A 69 -8.64 -10.31 6.92
CA ALA A 69 -7.57 -9.34 6.72
C ALA A 69 -6.66 -9.76 5.54
N ASP A 70 -6.34 -11.06 5.43
CA ASP A 70 -5.51 -11.60 4.36
C ASP A 70 -6.24 -11.54 3.02
N LEU A 71 -7.54 -11.82 3.03
CA LEU A 71 -8.41 -11.66 1.87
C LEU A 71 -8.45 -10.20 1.40
N THR A 72 -8.64 -9.28 2.32
CA THR A 72 -8.66 -7.84 2.01
C THR A 72 -7.36 -7.40 1.36
N ILE A 73 -6.22 -7.84 1.90
CA ILE A 73 -4.89 -7.56 1.35
C ILE A 73 -4.76 -8.16 -0.06
N SER A 74 -5.21 -9.39 -0.26
CA SER A 74 -5.07 -10.10 -1.54
C SER A 74 -5.94 -9.47 -2.64
N ILE A 75 -7.16 -9.08 -2.32
CA ILE A 75 -8.02 -8.33 -3.25
C ILE A 75 -7.40 -6.96 -3.57
N ASP A 76 -6.93 -6.24 -2.56
CA ASP A 76 -6.29 -4.93 -2.76
C ASP A 76 -4.99 -5.04 -3.58
N LEU A 77 -4.26 -6.16 -3.48
CA LEU A 77 -3.12 -6.46 -4.32
C LEU A 77 -3.54 -6.68 -5.78
N VAL A 78 -4.56 -7.51 -6.03
CA VAL A 78 -5.08 -7.72 -7.40
C VAL A 78 -5.55 -6.39 -8.00
N ASP A 79 -6.32 -5.60 -7.26
CA ASP A 79 -6.74 -4.26 -7.67
C ASP A 79 -5.54 -3.34 -7.94
N HIS A 80 -4.51 -3.39 -7.09
CA HIS A 80 -3.28 -2.61 -7.29
C HIS A 80 -2.59 -2.98 -8.60
N LEU A 81 -2.42 -4.28 -8.87
CA LEU A 81 -1.81 -4.77 -10.11
C LEU A 81 -2.69 -4.45 -11.33
N ALA A 82 -4.01 -4.49 -11.20
CA ALA A 82 -4.93 -4.16 -12.30
C ALA A 82 -5.03 -2.64 -12.57
N THR A 83 -4.63 -1.77 -11.63
CA THR A 83 -4.79 -0.31 -11.75
C THR A 83 -3.54 0.44 -12.16
N THR A 84 -2.38 -0.19 -12.28
CA THR A 84 -1.13 0.52 -12.60
C THR A 84 -0.37 -0.10 -13.77
N THR A 85 0.28 0.75 -14.57
CA THR A 85 0.87 0.41 -15.88
C THR A 85 2.35 0.06 -15.81
N LYS A 86 2.99 -0.03 -14.63
CA LYS A 86 4.46 -0.24 -14.53
C LYS A 86 4.90 -1.00 -13.27
N TRP A 87 4.03 -1.76 -12.61
CA TRP A 87 4.44 -2.57 -11.45
C TRP A 87 5.40 -3.71 -11.81
N TRP A 88 5.39 -4.17 -13.06
CA TRP A 88 6.41 -5.10 -13.59
C TRP A 88 7.83 -4.52 -13.67
N LYS A 89 8.04 -3.25 -13.30
CA LYS A 89 9.38 -2.68 -13.10
C LYS A 89 9.97 -2.99 -11.71
N MET A 90 9.24 -3.73 -10.87
CA MET A 90 9.82 -4.31 -9.66
C MET A 90 11.00 -5.19 -10.07
N THR A 91 12.13 -5.03 -9.42
CA THR A 91 13.34 -5.82 -9.69
C THR A 91 13.78 -6.54 -8.43
N ARG A 92 14.66 -7.53 -8.57
CA ARG A 92 15.23 -8.22 -7.39
C ARG A 92 16.12 -7.29 -6.57
N GLN A 93 16.64 -6.21 -7.17
CA GLN A 93 17.46 -5.19 -6.53
C GLN A 93 16.62 -4.15 -5.77
N ASP A 94 15.41 -3.83 -6.25
CA ASP A 94 14.41 -3.01 -5.53
C ASP A 94 13.06 -3.74 -5.50
N PRO A 95 12.91 -4.78 -4.66
CA PRO A 95 11.76 -5.69 -4.70
C PRO A 95 10.56 -5.15 -3.91
N SER A 96 10.33 -3.85 -3.93
CA SER A 96 9.29 -3.19 -3.13
C SER A 96 8.05 -2.86 -3.96
N ILE A 97 6.85 -2.97 -3.35
CA ILE A 97 5.62 -2.54 -4.01
C ILE A 97 5.63 -1.01 -4.05
N VAL A 98 5.68 -0.44 -5.25
CA VAL A 98 5.58 1.01 -5.43
C VAL A 98 4.11 1.40 -5.48
N LEU A 99 3.68 2.24 -4.54
CA LEU A 99 2.29 2.70 -4.39
C LEU A 99 1.91 3.74 -5.47
N ARG A 100 1.87 3.30 -6.73
CA ARG A 100 1.58 4.13 -7.91
C ARG A 100 0.11 4.60 -7.96
N PRO A 101 -0.17 5.75 -8.59
CA PRO A 101 -1.55 6.18 -8.82
C PRO A 101 -2.32 5.16 -9.68
N ARG A 102 -3.64 5.12 -9.48
CA ARG A 102 -4.54 4.37 -10.34
C ARG A 102 -4.64 5.10 -11.68
N VAL A 103 -4.45 4.38 -12.79
CA VAL A 103 -4.50 4.95 -14.15
C VAL A 103 -5.70 4.44 -14.96
N ARG A 104 -6.44 3.47 -14.42
CA ARG A 104 -7.63 2.85 -15.03
C ARG A 104 -8.49 2.20 -13.96
N ASP A 105 -9.74 1.88 -14.29
CA ASP A 105 -10.60 1.05 -13.43
C ASP A 105 -10.07 -0.40 -13.42
N PRO A 106 -9.77 -0.97 -12.24
CA PRO A 106 -9.27 -2.34 -12.14
C PRO A 106 -10.30 -3.36 -12.64
N ARG A 107 -11.60 -3.10 -12.49
CA ARG A 107 -12.68 -4.01 -12.88
C ARG A 107 -12.80 -4.13 -14.38
N GLU A 108 -12.68 -3.00 -15.09
CA GLU A 108 -12.67 -3.00 -16.55
C GLU A 108 -11.49 -3.80 -17.09
N LEU A 109 -10.29 -3.61 -16.53
CA LEU A 109 -9.12 -4.39 -16.94
C LEU A 109 -9.30 -5.88 -16.66
N MET A 110 -9.76 -6.24 -15.45
CA MET A 110 -9.99 -7.63 -15.07
C MET A 110 -11.01 -8.31 -16.00
N LYS A 111 -12.12 -7.65 -16.33
CA LYS A 111 -13.11 -8.18 -17.29
C LYS A 111 -12.53 -8.33 -18.68
N SER A 112 -11.72 -7.37 -19.12
CA SER A 112 -11.12 -7.40 -20.46
C SER A 112 -10.12 -8.54 -20.70
N LEU A 113 -9.75 -9.29 -19.65
CA LEU A 113 -8.92 -10.49 -19.82
C LEU A 113 -9.61 -11.55 -20.69
N SER A 114 -10.95 -11.61 -20.73
CA SER A 114 -11.65 -12.55 -21.61
C SER A 114 -11.42 -12.28 -23.10
N GLU A 115 -10.90 -11.11 -23.46
CA GLU A 115 -10.53 -10.76 -24.84
C GLU A 115 -9.08 -11.15 -25.17
N VAL A 116 -8.33 -11.69 -24.21
CA VAL A 116 -6.90 -12.00 -24.36
C VAL A 116 -6.69 -13.44 -24.80
N SER A 117 -6.03 -13.60 -25.94
CA SER A 117 -5.58 -14.88 -26.47
C SER A 117 -4.13 -15.17 -26.06
N PHE A 118 -3.86 -16.40 -25.64
CA PHE A 118 -2.49 -16.82 -25.33
C PHE A 118 -1.79 -17.37 -26.58
N ASP A 119 -0.66 -16.78 -26.93
CA ASP A 119 0.23 -17.35 -27.95
C ASP A 119 0.79 -18.70 -27.51
N ALA A 120 1.07 -19.58 -28.49
CA ALA A 120 1.56 -20.94 -28.26
C ALA A 120 2.87 -20.96 -27.45
N ASN A 121 3.79 -20.02 -27.67
CA ASN A 121 5.03 -19.93 -26.90
C ASN A 121 4.75 -19.56 -25.45
N THR A 122 3.82 -18.61 -25.21
CA THR A 122 3.42 -18.22 -23.86
C THR A 122 2.82 -19.41 -23.10
N LYS A 123 1.91 -20.17 -23.74
CA LYS A 123 1.32 -21.38 -23.16
C LYS A 123 2.39 -22.41 -22.79
N ARG A 124 3.32 -22.68 -23.72
CA ARG A 124 4.42 -23.63 -23.51
C ARG A 124 5.31 -23.22 -22.34
N ARG A 125 5.70 -21.95 -22.26
CA ARG A 125 6.53 -21.44 -21.15
C ARG A 125 5.86 -21.56 -19.78
N ILE A 126 4.55 -21.31 -19.71
CA ILE A 126 3.76 -21.51 -18.48
C ILE A 126 3.71 -22.99 -18.10
N ALA A 127 3.50 -23.89 -19.06
CA ALA A 127 3.49 -25.33 -18.82
C ALA A 127 4.87 -25.82 -18.32
N ASP A 128 5.96 -25.44 -19.01
CA ASP A 128 7.33 -25.78 -18.62
C ASP A 128 7.67 -25.28 -17.20
N ALA A 129 7.19 -24.10 -16.82
CA ALA A 129 7.40 -23.54 -15.48
C ALA A 129 6.58 -24.28 -14.40
N SER A 130 5.36 -24.69 -14.73
CA SER A 130 4.53 -25.51 -13.85
C SER A 130 5.15 -26.89 -13.62
N ASP A 131 5.67 -27.53 -14.67
CA ASP A 131 6.36 -28.82 -14.57
C ASP A 131 7.62 -28.73 -13.71
N LYS A 132 8.43 -27.67 -13.90
CA LYS A 132 9.61 -27.42 -13.07
C LYS A 132 9.24 -27.19 -11.61
N LEU A 133 8.18 -26.43 -11.35
CA LEU A 133 7.68 -26.24 -9.99
C LEU A 133 7.23 -27.57 -9.38
N SER A 134 6.46 -28.37 -10.12
CA SER A 134 5.98 -29.67 -9.66
C SER A 134 7.14 -30.59 -9.27
N ARG A 135 8.16 -30.72 -10.14
CA ARG A 135 9.38 -31.50 -9.85
C ARG A 135 10.12 -30.96 -8.63
N PHE A 136 10.28 -29.64 -8.52
CA PHE A 136 10.91 -29.04 -7.34
C PHE A 136 10.15 -29.37 -6.04
N LEU A 137 8.81 -29.27 -6.05
CA LEU A 137 7.99 -29.59 -4.88
C LEU A 137 8.07 -31.08 -4.49
N GLU A 138 8.25 -31.95 -5.48
CA GLU A 138 8.50 -33.39 -5.30
C GLU A 138 9.88 -33.69 -4.72
N GLU A 139 10.94 -33.22 -5.38
CA GLU A 139 12.33 -33.44 -5.00
C GLU A 139 12.67 -32.90 -3.61
N GLN A 140 12.00 -31.81 -3.21
CA GLN A 140 12.18 -31.19 -1.89
C GLN A 140 11.20 -31.71 -0.83
N GLU A 141 10.39 -32.73 -1.15
CA GLU A 141 9.41 -33.36 -0.25
C GLU A 141 8.49 -32.35 0.44
N ILE A 142 8.09 -31.30 -0.29
CA ILE A 142 7.32 -30.19 0.30
C ILE A 142 5.87 -30.60 0.56
N THR A 143 5.29 -31.44 -0.30
CA THR A 143 3.89 -31.84 -0.21
C THR A 143 3.56 -33.09 -1.05
N TRP A 144 2.36 -33.65 -0.87
CA TRP A 144 1.86 -34.81 -1.62
C TRP A 144 1.22 -34.40 -2.96
N ALA A 145 0.99 -35.38 -3.83
CA ALA A 145 0.62 -35.16 -5.24
C ALA A 145 -0.61 -34.26 -5.46
N GLU A 146 -1.69 -34.45 -4.70
CA GLU A 146 -2.92 -33.63 -4.83
C GLU A 146 -2.66 -32.16 -4.48
N LYS A 147 -1.98 -31.91 -3.36
CA LYS A 147 -1.70 -30.55 -2.89
C LYS A 147 -0.65 -29.86 -3.76
N ARG A 148 0.29 -30.63 -4.31
CA ARG A 148 1.23 -30.18 -5.34
C ARG A 148 0.50 -29.68 -6.58
N LYS A 149 -0.47 -30.45 -7.09
CA LYS A 149 -1.31 -30.05 -8.23
C LYS A 149 -2.06 -28.74 -7.93
N GLU A 150 -2.68 -28.63 -6.76
CA GLU A 150 -3.41 -27.42 -6.35
C GLU A 150 -2.53 -26.16 -6.37
N ILE A 151 -1.28 -26.27 -5.90
CA ILE A 151 -0.32 -25.15 -5.89
C ILE A 151 0.15 -24.82 -7.31
N CYS A 152 0.47 -25.83 -8.12
CA CYS A 152 0.82 -25.63 -9.52
C CYS A 152 -0.31 -24.92 -10.27
N ASP A 153 -1.57 -25.35 -10.11
CA ASP A 153 -2.74 -24.71 -10.70
C ASP A 153 -2.87 -23.25 -10.24
N ALA A 154 -2.63 -22.96 -8.96
CA ALA A 154 -2.70 -21.60 -8.44
C ALA A 154 -1.57 -20.68 -8.96
N MET A 155 -0.36 -21.22 -9.11
CA MET A 155 0.77 -20.50 -9.71
C MET A 155 0.52 -20.25 -11.21
N THR A 156 0.07 -21.26 -11.94
CA THR A 156 -0.32 -21.15 -13.36
C THR A 156 -1.40 -20.09 -13.55
N SER A 157 -2.45 -20.10 -12.73
CA SER A 157 -3.49 -19.07 -12.81
C SER A 157 -2.96 -17.66 -12.54
N THR A 158 -2.06 -17.53 -11.56
CA THR A 158 -1.44 -16.25 -11.26
C THR A 158 -0.55 -15.77 -12.41
N TRP A 159 0.28 -16.62 -13.00
CA TRP A 159 1.09 -16.26 -14.17
C TRP A 159 0.23 -15.86 -15.37
N ARG A 160 -0.86 -16.60 -15.64
CA ARG A 160 -1.80 -16.26 -16.72
C ARG A 160 -2.42 -14.88 -16.50
N ILE A 161 -2.98 -14.60 -15.32
CA ILE A 161 -3.58 -13.30 -15.01
C ILE A 161 -2.57 -12.16 -15.14
N LEU A 162 -1.37 -12.33 -14.56
CA LEU A 162 -0.32 -11.30 -14.62
C LEU A 162 0.15 -11.06 -16.06
N ALA A 163 0.32 -12.11 -16.87
CA ALA A 163 0.67 -11.99 -18.28
C ALA A 163 -0.45 -11.27 -19.07
N GLY A 164 -1.72 -11.61 -18.81
CA GLY A 164 -2.88 -10.93 -19.37
C GLY A 164 -2.93 -9.45 -19.01
N PHE A 165 -2.66 -9.09 -17.74
CA PHE A 165 -2.56 -7.70 -17.31
C PHE A 165 -1.46 -6.94 -18.03
N ILE A 166 -0.29 -7.54 -18.24
CA ILE A 166 0.82 -6.92 -18.98
C ILE A 166 0.42 -6.71 -20.43
N CYS A 167 -0.09 -7.76 -21.10
CA CYS A 167 -0.56 -7.73 -22.47
C CYS A 167 -1.59 -6.60 -22.71
N ARG A 168 -2.67 -6.57 -21.91
CA ARG A 168 -3.69 -5.50 -21.98
C ARG A 168 -3.16 -4.14 -21.59
N SER A 169 -2.18 -4.07 -20.67
CA SER A 169 -1.57 -2.80 -20.31
C SER A 169 -0.72 -2.20 -21.41
N GLU A 170 -0.22 -3.01 -22.33
CA GLU A 170 0.48 -2.58 -23.55
C GLU A 170 -0.47 -2.40 -24.75
N GLY A 171 -1.78 -2.55 -24.56
CA GLY A 171 -2.78 -2.38 -25.62
C GLY A 171 -2.88 -3.57 -26.59
N ARG A 172 -2.37 -4.74 -26.20
CA ARG A 172 -2.42 -5.97 -26.99
C ARG A 172 -3.54 -6.90 -26.52
N ASN A 173 -4.01 -7.74 -27.45
CA ASN A 173 -4.98 -8.81 -27.17
C ASN A 173 -4.37 -10.22 -27.29
N THR A 174 -3.12 -10.32 -27.76
CA THR A 174 -2.41 -11.59 -27.84
C THR A 174 -1.14 -11.48 -27.02
N THR A 175 -0.96 -12.42 -26.08
CA THR A 175 0.24 -12.47 -25.25
C THR A 175 1.47 -12.80 -26.08
N ILE A 176 2.64 -12.37 -25.61
CA ILE A 176 3.93 -12.79 -26.12
C ILE A 176 4.74 -13.43 -25.00
N GLU A 177 5.80 -14.16 -25.33
CA GLU A 177 6.67 -14.81 -24.34
C GLU A 177 7.19 -13.83 -23.26
N ALA A 178 7.52 -12.60 -23.65
CA ALA A 178 7.99 -11.57 -22.72
C ALA A 178 6.95 -11.19 -21.63
N ASP A 179 5.65 -11.39 -21.89
CA ASP A 179 4.60 -11.17 -20.90
C ASP A 179 4.69 -12.21 -19.78
N PHE A 180 4.93 -13.47 -20.14
CA PHE A 180 5.14 -14.53 -19.18
C PHE A 180 6.42 -14.30 -18.37
N GLU A 181 7.54 -13.97 -19.01
CA GLU A 181 8.81 -13.78 -18.28
C GLU A 181 8.71 -12.67 -17.22
N ARG A 182 8.01 -11.58 -17.56
CA ARG A 182 7.70 -10.49 -16.60
C ARG A 182 6.72 -10.95 -15.51
N ALA A 183 5.65 -11.65 -15.88
CA ALA A 183 4.70 -12.21 -14.91
C ALA A 183 5.38 -13.17 -13.92
N TYR A 184 6.27 -14.01 -14.43
CA TYR A 184 7.07 -14.96 -13.67
C TYR A 184 7.99 -14.24 -12.68
N ASP A 185 8.75 -13.22 -13.13
CA ASP A 185 9.65 -12.48 -12.26
C ASP A 185 8.89 -11.66 -11.20
N VAL A 186 7.74 -11.05 -11.55
CA VAL A 186 6.92 -10.35 -10.55
C VAL A 186 6.40 -11.32 -9.49
N LEU A 187 5.82 -12.46 -9.87
CA LEU A 187 5.35 -13.43 -8.89
C LEU A 187 6.49 -13.91 -7.98
N ARG A 188 7.67 -14.16 -8.57
CA ARG A 188 8.89 -14.50 -7.84
C ARG A 188 9.29 -13.39 -6.83
N ILE A 189 9.21 -12.12 -7.23
CA ILE A 189 9.50 -10.98 -6.35
C ILE A 189 8.48 -10.91 -5.19
N LEU A 190 7.18 -11.03 -5.49
CA LEU A 190 6.11 -11.04 -4.49
C LEU A 190 6.30 -12.16 -3.45
N LEU A 191 6.64 -13.37 -3.91
CA LEU A 191 6.83 -14.54 -3.04
C LEU A 191 8.08 -14.41 -2.16
N PHE A 192 9.23 -14.11 -2.76
CA PHE A 192 10.52 -14.31 -2.08
C PHE A 192 11.15 -13.04 -1.52
N TYR A 193 10.72 -11.85 -1.95
CA TYR A 193 11.42 -10.61 -1.64
C TYR A 193 10.56 -9.54 -0.97
N VAL A 194 9.27 -9.44 -1.33
CA VAL A 194 8.37 -8.39 -0.81
C VAL A 194 8.03 -8.62 0.65
N SER A 195 8.07 -7.57 1.48
CA SER A 195 7.77 -7.67 2.91
C SER A 195 6.26 -7.68 3.19
N LEU A 196 5.83 -8.17 4.36
CA LEU A 196 4.43 -8.05 4.78
C LEU A 196 3.94 -6.60 4.83
N ASN A 197 4.84 -5.66 5.15
CA ASN A 197 4.51 -4.24 5.25
C ASN A 197 4.14 -3.64 3.90
N ASP A 198 4.72 -4.12 2.79
CA ASP A 198 4.32 -3.73 1.44
C ASP A 198 2.85 -4.04 1.17
N PHE A 199 2.44 -5.28 1.50
CA PHE A 199 1.07 -5.72 1.33
C PHE A 199 0.10 -4.94 2.22
N LYS A 200 0.44 -4.77 3.51
CA LYS A 200 -0.35 -3.98 4.47
C LYS A 200 -0.46 -2.51 4.05
N ALA A 201 0.57 -1.94 3.41
CA ALA A 201 0.56 -0.55 2.95
C ALA A 201 -0.44 -0.29 1.82
N ILE A 202 -0.67 -1.25 0.91
CA ILE A 202 -1.71 -1.10 -0.12
C ILE A 202 -3.08 -0.88 0.53
N VAL A 203 -3.41 -1.70 1.54
CA VAL A 203 -4.66 -1.59 2.30
C VAL A 203 -4.71 -0.29 3.10
N ALA A 204 -3.59 0.10 3.73
CA ALA A 204 -3.52 1.33 4.50
C ALA A 204 -3.88 2.56 3.66
N VAL A 205 -3.33 2.67 2.45
CA VAL A 205 -3.66 3.76 1.51
C VAL A 205 -5.16 3.80 1.22
N ARG A 206 -5.77 2.65 0.90
CA ARG A 206 -7.21 2.59 0.62
C ARG A 206 -8.04 3.01 1.83
N LYS A 207 -7.74 2.47 3.02
CA LYS A 207 -8.48 2.77 4.25
C LYS A 207 -8.35 4.23 4.68
N ILE A 208 -7.18 4.83 4.49
CA ILE A 208 -6.97 6.27 4.74
C ILE A 208 -7.83 7.09 3.78
N ALA A 209 -7.70 6.84 2.48
CA ALA A 209 -8.38 7.61 1.45
C ALA A 209 -9.90 7.50 1.53
N SER A 210 -10.41 6.33 1.93
CA SER A 210 -11.84 6.07 2.07
C SER A 210 -12.42 6.35 3.45
N SER A 211 -11.64 6.92 4.37
CA SER A 211 -12.12 7.18 5.72
C SER A 211 -13.07 8.38 5.76
N PRO A 212 -14.31 8.20 6.25
CA PRO A 212 -15.23 9.33 6.46
C PRO A 212 -14.69 10.34 7.48
N LYS A 213 -13.87 9.88 8.45
CA LYS A 213 -13.23 10.75 9.44
C LYS A 213 -12.23 11.71 8.78
N LEU A 214 -11.52 11.28 7.74
CA LEU A 214 -10.59 12.13 7.00
C LEU A 214 -11.35 13.25 6.27
N SER A 215 -12.45 12.92 5.60
CA SER A 215 -13.30 13.92 4.93
C SER A 215 -13.90 14.93 5.91
N LYS A 216 -14.37 14.46 7.08
CA LYS A 216 -14.85 15.34 8.16
C LYS A 216 -13.73 16.22 8.73
N ALA A 217 -12.53 15.68 8.92
CA ALA A 217 -11.38 16.42 9.42
C ALA A 217 -10.97 17.54 8.46
N ALA A 218 -11.01 17.28 7.15
CA ALA A 218 -10.74 18.29 6.14
C ALA A 218 -11.71 19.49 6.24
N ALA A 219 -12.99 19.23 6.55
CA ALA A 219 -14.04 20.23 6.68
C ALA A 219 -13.99 21.05 7.98
N ILE A 220 -13.14 20.67 8.96
CA ILE A 220 -12.97 21.45 10.19
C ILE A 220 -12.35 22.80 9.88
N LYS A 221 -13.09 23.87 10.18
CA LYS A 221 -12.61 25.24 10.04
C LYS A 221 -11.57 25.53 11.12
N ILE A 222 -10.46 26.16 10.75
CA ILE A 222 -9.45 26.59 11.71
C ILE A 222 -9.50 28.11 11.81
N SER A 223 -9.65 28.64 13.03
CA SER A 223 -9.70 30.08 13.22
C SER A 223 -8.33 30.72 13.01
N PRO A 224 -8.27 31.99 12.57
CA PRO A 224 -6.99 32.70 12.43
C PRO A 224 -6.19 32.76 13.74
N GLY A 225 -6.89 32.77 14.89
CA GLY A 225 -6.24 32.78 16.21
C GLY A 225 -5.54 31.46 16.52
N PHE A 226 -6.16 30.31 16.20
CA PHE A 226 -5.53 29.00 16.33
C PHE A 226 -4.31 28.89 15.39
N GLU A 227 -4.48 29.35 14.14
CA GLU A 227 -3.42 29.26 13.14
C GLU A 227 -2.21 30.11 13.50
N ARG A 228 -2.44 31.32 14.04
CA ARG A 228 -1.36 32.17 14.57
C ARG A 228 -0.61 31.50 15.71
N LEU A 229 -1.30 30.85 16.64
CA LEU A 229 -0.63 30.12 17.74
C LEU A 229 0.24 28.99 17.21
N LEU A 230 -0.26 28.23 16.24
CA LEU A 230 0.50 27.17 15.60
C LEU A 230 1.74 27.69 14.84
N GLU A 231 1.62 28.82 14.14
CA GLU A 231 2.73 29.45 13.40
C GLU A 231 3.76 30.10 14.32
N THR A 232 3.39 30.44 15.56
CA THR A 232 4.34 30.90 16.59
C THR A 232 4.85 29.79 17.50
N SER A 233 4.38 28.56 17.31
CA SER A 233 4.70 27.41 18.17
C SER A 233 6.18 27.01 18.08
N MET A 234 6.63 26.24 19.08
CA MET A 234 7.96 25.61 19.07
C MET A 234 8.20 24.79 17.80
N ALA A 235 7.18 24.05 17.33
CA ALA A 235 7.26 23.28 16.09
C ALA A 235 7.59 24.17 14.88
N SER A 236 6.90 25.32 14.73
CA SER A 236 7.16 26.24 13.62
C SER A 236 8.54 26.90 13.71
N ARG A 237 8.96 27.29 14.92
CA ARG A 237 10.30 27.86 15.15
C ARG A 237 11.41 26.88 14.77
N LEU A 238 11.24 25.61 15.14
CA LEU A 238 12.21 24.56 14.84
C LEU A 238 12.27 24.25 13.34
N GLU A 239 11.14 24.23 12.64
CA GLU A 239 11.08 24.10 11.18
C GLU A 239 11.83 25.25 10.48
N SER A 240 11.57 26.50 10.87
CA SER A 240 12.23 27.67 10.28
C SER A 240 13.74 27.64 10.51
N LYS A 241 14.20 27.29 11.72
CA LYS A 241 15.62 27.22 12.07
C LYS A 241 16.37 26.15 11.29
N ASN A 242 15.69 25.06 10.91
CA ASN A 242 16.31 23.86 10.33
C ASN A 242 15.88 23.58 8.89
N ARG A 243 15.42 24.62 8.18
CA ARG A 243 14.89 24.54 6.82
C ARG A 243 15.87 23.88 5.83
N GLU A 244 17.18 24.02 6.06
CA GLU A 244 18.22 23.37 5.25
C GLU A 244 18.10 21.84 5.20
N TYR A 245 17.71 21.18 6.30
CA TYR A 245 17.56 19.72 6.34
C TYR A 245 16.31 19.24 5.62
N LEU A 246 15.29 20.09 5.54
CA LEU A 246 14.03 19.83 4.86
C LEU A 246 14.14 20.05 3.34
N SER A 247 15.20 20.73 2.88
CA SER A 247 15.38 21.11 1.48
C SER A 247 15.56 19.93 0.51
N GLY A 248 16.14 18.82 0.97
CA GLY A 248 16.41 17.64 0.13
C GLY A 248 15.17 16.82 -0.26
N LEU A 249 14.05 16.97 0.47
CA LEU A 249 12.74 16.42 0.10
C LEU A 249 12.07 17.21 -1.04
N LEU A 250 12.60 18.38 -1.41
CA LEU A 250 11.88 19.41 -2.18
C LEU A 250 12.08 19.36 -3.70
N SER A 251 12.90 18.47 -4.26
CA SER A 251 13.11 18.46 -5.72
C SER A 251 11.88 17.96 -6.50
N SER A 252 10.90 17.34 -5.84
CA SER A 252 9.77 16.66 -6.51
C SER A 252 8.41 16.78 -5.80
N SER A 253 8.35 17.34 -4.59
CA SER A 253 7.09 17.53 -3.85
C SER A 253 6.69 19.01 -3.78
N PRO A 254 5.39 19.34 -3.85
CA PRO A 254 4.91 20.72 -3.77
C PRO A 254 5.42 21.41 -2.49
N GLY A 255 5.70 22.72 -2.58
CA GLY A 255 6.36 23.51 -1.53
C GLY A 255 5.65 23.54 -0.16
N SER A 256 4.46 22.95 -0.05
CA SER A 256 3.68 22.77 1.17
C SER A 256 4.24 21.68 2.11
N CYS A 257 5.07 20.75 1.62
CA CYS A 257 5.79 19.77 2.46
C CYS A 257 6.95 20.38 3.28
N ARG A 258 7.21 21.70 3.17
CA ARG A 258 8.24 22.41 3.97
C ARG A 258 7.92 22.50 5.47
N ASN A 259 6.67 22.23 5.82
CA ASN A 259 6.09 22.45 7.15
C ASN A 259 5.61 21.11 7.74
N ILE A 260 6.50 20.13 7.87
CA ILE A 260 6.15 18.75 8.27
C ILE A 260 5.50 18.69 9.66
N LEU A 261 6.12 19.25 10.69
CA LEU A 261 5.58 19.30 12.05
C LEU A 261 4.28 20.10 12.10
N THR A 262 4.28 21.33 11.59
CA THR A 262 3.09 22.18 11.70
C THR A 262 1.92 21.64 10.88
N ASN A 263 2.14 21.06 9.69
CA ASN A 263 1.09 20.37 8.95
C ASN A 263 0.59 19.11 9.63
N SER A 264 1.48 18.34 10.25
CA SER A 264 1.11 17.14 11.01
C SER A 264 0.22 17.52 12.20
N LEU A 265 0.62 18.55 12.97
CA LEU A 265 -0.17 19.08 14.09
C LEU A 265 -1.53 19.62 13.63
N ARG A 266 -1.61 20.30 12.48
CA ARG A 266 -2.91 20.73 11.90
C ARG A 266 -3.83 19.55 11.67
N LEU A 267 -3.36 18.51 10.97
CA LEU A 267 -4.20 17.35 10.67
C LEU A 267 -4.62 16.60 11.92
N LEU A 268 -3.70 16.42 12.88
CA LEU A 268 -4.00 15.80 14.16
C LEU A 268 -5.05 16.58 14.94
N ALA A 269 -4.92 17.91 15.02
CA ALA A 269 -5.92 18.77 15.67
C ALA A 269 -7.29 18.67 14.97
N GLN A 270 -7.32 18.64 13.64
CA GLN A 270 -8.57 18.45 12.87
C GLN A 270 -9.19 17.07 13.13
N LEU A 271 -8.40 16.00 13.20
CA LEU A 271 -8.88 14.66 13.56
C LEU A 271 -9.44 14.64 15.00
N GLN A 272 -8.75 15.30 15.93
CA GLN A 272 -9.19 15.38 17.33
C GLN A 272 -10.47 16.22 17.49
N ALA A 273 -10.63 17.29 16.70
CA ALA A 273 -11.87 18.06 16.63
C ALA A 273 -13.05 17.19 16.17
N VAL A 274 -12.85 16.35 15.15
CA VAL A 274 -13.87 15.38 14.70
C VAL A 274 -14.24 14.42 15.82
N LYS A 275 -13.25 13.87 16.55
CA LYS A 275 -13.51 13.01 17.72
C LYS A 275 -14.31 13.73 18.81
N SER A 276 -14.02 15.01 19.01
CA SER A 276 -14.69 15.87 19.99
C SER A 276 -16.01 16.48 19.46
N LYS A 277 -16.48 16.06 18.27
CA LYS A 277 -17.67 16.60 17.58
C LYS A 277 -17.67 18.12 17.42
N GLN A 278 -16.49 18.71 17.29
CA GLN A 278 -16.32 20.12 17.01
C GLN A 278 -16.27 20.35 15.50
N ASN A 279 -16.88 21.44 15.04
CA ASN A 279 -16.86 21.83 13.62
C ASN A 279 -15.84 22.92 13.32
N ARG A 280 -15.25 23.52 14.36
CA ARG A 280 -14.28 24.60 14.27
C ARG A 280 -13.28 24.52 15.42
N LEU A 281 -12.02 24.83 15.11
CA LEU A 281 -10.92 25.00 16.04
C LEU A 281 -10.76 26.49 16.36
N GLU A 282 -11.03 26.90 17.60
CA GLU A 282 -10.81 28.26 18.08
C GLU A 282 -9.49 28.39 18.84
N LYS A 283 -9.05 29.62 19.10
CA LYS A 283 -7.77 29.92 19.75
C LYS A 283 -7.65 29.24 21.12
N GLU A 284 -8.74 29.24 21.87
CA GLU A 284 -8.86 28.69 23.22
C GLU A 284 -8.69 27.16 23.22
N ASN A 285 -8.93 26.52 22.07
CA ASN A 285 -8.79 25.08 21.93
C ASN A 285 -7.35 24.64 21.65
N TYR A 286 -6.41 25.55 21.39
CA TYR A 286 -5.06 25.19 20.91
C TYR A 286 -4.34 24.21 21.84
N GLU A 287 -3.99 24.63 23.05
CA GLU A 287 -3.29 23.80 24.03
C GLU A 287 -4.01 22.46 24.34
N PRO A 288 -5.31 22.45 24.69
CA PRO A 288 -5.96 21.19 25.06
C PRO A 288 -6.08 20.21 23.88
N ILE A 289 -6.25 20.68 22.64
CA ILE A 289 -6.36 19.81 21.47
C ILE A 289 -5.00 19.30 21.03
N ILE A 290 -3.97 20.13 21.03
CA ILE A 290 -2.61 19.71 20.68
C ILE A 290 -2.13 18.67 21.69
N ARG A 291 -2.32 18.91 22.99
CA ARG A 291 -1.97 17.94 24.03
C ARG A 291 -2.70 16.61 23.85
N LYS A 292 -4.03 16.62 23.70
CA LYS A 292 -4.81 15.39 23.45
C LYS A 292 -4.36 14.66 22.19
N SER A 293 -3.98 15.39 21.14
CA SER A 293 -3.49 14.81 19.90
C SER A 293 -2.16 14.08 20.10
N ILE A 294 -1.27 14.66 20.92
CA ILE A 294 0.03 14.09 21.29
C ILE A 294 -0.16 12.86 22.18
N ASP A 295 -1.00 12.96 23.21
CA ASP A 295 -1.32 11.86 24.12
C ASP A 295 -1.86 10.67 23.31
N HIS A 296 -2.75 10.93 22.35
CA HIS A 296 -3.30 9.89 21.48
C HIS A 296 -2.24 9.23 20.57
N MET A 297 -1.25 9.99 20.11
CA MET A 297 -0.12 9.41 19.37
C MET A 297 0.74 8.50 20.26
N GLN A 298 1.01 8.92 21.50
CA GLN A 298 1.76 8.14 22.47
C GLN A 298 1.03 6.83 22.84
N GLU A 299 -0.28 6.89 23.07
CA GLU A 299 -1.13 5.70 23.31
C GLU A 299 -1.03 4.67 22.18
N MET A 300 -0.79 5.13 20.96
CA MET A 300 -0.64 4.29 19.77
C MET A 300 0.81 3.84 19.52
N GLY A 301 1.70 4.07 20.48
CA GLY A 301 3.11 3.70 20.43
C GLY A 301 3.94 4.58 19.50
N ILE A 302 3.46 5.78 19.16
CA ILE A 302 4.21 6.74 18.32
C ILE A 302 4.94 7.72 19.25
N PRO A 303 6.29 7.77 19.22
CA PRO A 303 7.04 8.70 20.06
C PRO A 303 6.66 10.15 19.76
N SER A 304 6.42 10.95 20.82
CA SER A 304 6.08 12.37 20.71
C SER A 304 7.20 13.32 21.13
N ASP A 305 8.42 12.80 21.31
CA ASP A 305 9.60 13.56 21.70
C ASP A 305 9.88 14.74 20.74
N PHE A 306 9.36 14.66 19.52
CA PHE A 306 9.43 15.72 18.51
C PHE A 306 8.63 16.98 18.86
N VAL A 307 7.78 16.96 19.89
CA VAL A 307 7.05 18.16 20.33
C VAL A 307 7.75 18.85 21.48
N HIS A 308 8.48 18.11 22.33
CA HIS A 308 9.01 18.62 23.59
C HIS A 308 10.53 18.78 23.62
N ASN A 309 11.27 18.20 22.65
CA ASN A 309 12.73 18.16 22.68
C ASN A 309 13.35 18.61 21.34
N GLU A 310 14.01 19.78 21.35
CA GLU A 310 14.71 20.35 20.18
C GLU A 310 15.75 19.38 19.60
N ALA A 311 16.53 18.68 20.44
CA ALA A 311 17.52 17.72 19.97
C ALA A 311 16.87 16.53 19.24
N SER A 312 15.71 16.08 19.71
CA SER A 312 14.93 15.02 19.08
C SER A 312 14.35 15.47 17.72
N VAL A 313 13.87 16.70 17.63
CA VAL A 313 13.41 17.30 16.36
C VAL A 313 14.55 17.42 15.36
N LEU A 314 15.71 17.91 15.80
CA LEU A 314 16.90 17.98 14.95
C LEU A 314 17.30 16.62 14.40
N ARG A 315 17.22 15.57 15.22
CA ARG A 315 17.49 14.18 14.79
C ARG A 315 16.49 13.71 13.73
N ILE A 316 15.22 14.05 13.88
CA ILE A 316 14.16 13.74 12.89
C ILE A 316 14.43 14.49 11.58
N PHE A 317 14.74 15.77 11.64
CA PHE A 317 15.02 16.58 10.45
C PHE A 317 16.27 16.14 9.70
N LYS A 318 17.35 15.79 10.41
CA LYS A 318 18.53 15.19 9.79
C LYS A 318 18.22 13.84 9.12
N SER A 319 17.26 13.10 9.68
CA SER A 319 16.82 11.79 9.17
C SER A 319 15.82 11.86 8.02
N LEU A 320 15.22 13.02 7.76
CA LEU A 320 14.26 13.24 6.67
C LEU A 320 14.89 13.26 5.28
N LYS A 321 16.23 13.25 5.18
CA LYS A 321 16.92 13.16 3.89
C LYS A 321 16.52 11.85 3.19
N PRO A 322 15.93 11.90 1.98
CA PRO A 322 15.44 10.72 1.30
C PRO A 322 16.60 9.84 0.83
N ALA A 323 16.42 8.52 0.91
CA ALA A 323 17.21 7.58 0.14
C ALA A 323 16.99 7.78 -1.37
N GLU A 324 17.90 7.24 -2.18
CA GLU A 324 17.82 7.33 -3.64
C GLU A 324 16.48 6.76 -4.17
N GLY A 325 15.88 7.43 -5.16
CA GLY A 325 14.61 7.03 -5.76
C GLY A 325 13.35 7.21 -4.88
N LEU A 326 13.49 7.57 -3.60
CA LEU A 326 12.35 7.69 -2.67
C LEU A 326 11.42 8.86 -3.02
N ASN A 327 11.97 9.93 -3.56
CA ASN A 327 11.23 11.11 -4.00
C ASN A 327 10.13 10.76 -5.03
N ASP A 328 10.44 9.89 -5.99
CA ASP A 328 9.47 9.42 -6.98
C ASP A 328 8.39 8.52 -6.35
N LYS A 329 8.76 7.74 -5.33
CA LYS A 329 7.82 6.91 -4.56
C LYS A 329 6.87 7.78 -3.74
N ILE A 330 7.36 8.86 -3.11
CA ILE A 330 6.53 9.85 -2.41
C ILE A 330 5.57 10.54 -3.38
N ALA A 331 6.07 11.03 -4.53
CA ALA A 331 5.22 11.67 -5.54
C ALA A 331 4.14 10.72 -6.07
N SER A 332 4.49 9.44 -6.28
CA SER A 332 3.54 8.39 -6.68
C SER A 332 2.46 8.15 -5.63
N LEU A 333 2.85 8.06 -4.35
CA LEU A 333 1.95 7.89 -3.22
C LEU A 333 1.00 9.10 -3.08
N THR A 334 1.52 10.32 -3.20
CA THR A 334 0.72 11.55 -3.15
C THR A 334 -0.38 11.52 -4.21
N ARG A 335 -0.02 11.26 -5.48
CA ARG A 335 -1.00 11.14 -6.58
C ARG A 335 -1.98 10.01 -6.38
N ARG A 336 -1.54 8.89 -5.79
CA ARG A 336 -2.42 7.77 -5.46
C ARG A 336 -3.46 8.17 -4.40
N LEU A 337 -3.04 8.84 -3.34
CA LEU A 337 -3.95 9.32 -2.29
C LEU A 337 -4.91 10.37 -2.83
N GLU A 338 -4.46 11.31 -3.67
CA GLU A 338 -5.31 12.29 -4.34
C GLU A 338 -6.44 11.62 -5.13
N GLY A 339 -6.08 10.71 -6.06
CA GLY A 339 -7.06 10.00 -6.87
C GLY A 339 -8.05 9.20 -6.02
N MET A 340 -7.55 8.46 -5.03
CA MET A 340 -8.42 7.63 -4.19
C MET A 340 -9.34 8.44 -3.26
N ILE A 341 -8.92 9.62 -2.79
CA ILE A 341 -9.79 10.50 -1.98
C ILE A 341 -10.89 11.09 -2.87
N VAL A 342 -10.56 11.50 -4.10
CA VAL A 342 -11.56 11.99 -5.06
C VAL A 342 -12.58 10.90 -5.38
N ASP A 343 -12.10 9.69 -5.71
CA ASP A 343 -12.97 8.53 -5.98
C ASP A 343 -13.88 8.22 -4.80
N SER A 344 -13.34 8.24 -3.57
CA SER A 344 -14.12 7.89 -2.38
C SER A 344 -15.13 8.95 -1.96
N THR A 345 -14.85 10.24 -2.23
CA THR A 345 -15.78 11.33 -1.89
C THR A 345 -16.84 11.55 -2.96
N GLY A 346 -16.63 11.02 -4.18
CA GLY A 346 -17.50 11.22 -5.32
C GLY A 346 -17.52 12.67 -5.84
N ASN A 347 -16.63 13.53 -5.33
CA ASN A 347 -16.59 14.95 -5.65
C ASN A 347 -15.18 15.36 -6.12
N ARG A 348 -15.06 15.69 -7.41
CA ARG A 348 -13.79 16.13 -8.02
C ARG A 348 -13.28 17.45 -7.41
N ASP A 349 -14.19 18.29 -6.93
CA ASP A 349 -13.85 19.59 -6.33
C ASP A 349 -13.47 19.47 -4.85
N PHE A 350 -13.60 18.28 -4.24
CA PHE A 350 -13.25 18.09 -2.83
C PHE A 350 -11.81 18.50 -2.55
N LEU A 351 -10.86 18.10 -3.41
CA LEU A 351 -9.46 18.50 -3.25
C LEU A 351 -9.19 19.93 -3.70
N LEU A 352 -10.05 20.56 -4.50
CA LEU A 352 -9.97 22.00 -4.75
C LEU A 352 -10.35 22.77 -3.49
N GLN A 353 -11.42 22.35 -2.81
CA GLN A 353 -11.87 22.92 -1.55
C GLN A 353 -10.87 22.68 -0.40
N TYR A 354 -10.22 21.50 -0.37
CA TYR A 354 -9.31 21.07 0.69
C TYR A 354 -7.90 20.75 0.17
N SER A 355 -7.34 21.64 -0.64
CA SER A 355 -6.06 21.45 -1.37
C SER A 355 -4.85 21.09 -0.49
N LYS A 356 -4.85 21.49 0.79
CA LYS A 356 -3.76 21.17 1.73
C LYS A 356 -3.91 19.81 2.41
N LEU A 357 -5.04 19.10 2.27
CA LEU A 357 -5.31 17.86 3.00
C LEU A 357 -4.25 16.79 2.72
N VAL A 358 -3.99 16.49 1.44
CA VAL A 358 -3.04 15.44 1.07
C VAL A 358 -1.62 15.82 1.50
N THR A 359 -1.22 17.09 1.37
CA THR A 359 0.07 17.53 1.90
C THR A 359 0.18 17.27 3.41
N ARG A 360 -0.86 17.63 4.18
CA ARG A 360 -0.84 17.42 5.64
C ARG A 360 -0.80 15.94 5.99
N LEU A 361 -1.48 15.11 5.22
CA LEU A 361 -1.46 13.66 5.36
C LEU A 361 -0.06 13.10 5.09
N ILE A 362 0.59 13.49 3.98
CA ILE A 362 1.95 13.07 3.66
C ILE A 362 2.94 13.55 4.72
N SER A 363 2.78 14.78 5.22
CA SER A 363 3.60 15.31 6.32
C SER A 363 3.50 14.43 7.56
N LEU A 364 2.28 14.04 7.93
CA LEU A 364 2.02 13.17 9.08
C LEU A 364 2.60 11.75 8.86
N VAL A 365 2.46 11.19 7.66
CA VAL A 365 3.06 9.89 7.28
C VAL A 365 4.58 9.94 7.42
N LEU A 366 5.23 10.98 6.91
CA LEU A 366 6.69 11.13 6.99
C LEU A 366 7.16 11.30 8.43
N LEU A 367 6.47 12.14 9.20
CA LEU A 367 6.80 12.39 10.60
C LEU A 367 6.70 11.11 11.43
N ILE A 368 5.60 10.37 11.29
CA ILE A 368 5.41 9.10 12.02
C ILE A 368 6.36 8.03 11.52
N GLY A 369 6.57 7.93 10.20
CA GLY A 369 7.49 6.98 9.60
C GLY A 369 8.90 7.10 10.18
N ILE A 370 9.38 8.33 10.36
CA ILE A 370 10.69 8.59 10.99
C ILE A 370 10.65 8.44 12.50
N GLY A 371 9.58 8.89 13.16
CA GLY A 371 9.44 8.71 14.61
C GLY A 371 9.44 7.24 15.03
N THR A 372 9.01 6.34 14.14
CA THR A 372 8.86 4.90 14.40
C THR A 372 9.90 4.04 13.67
N LYS A 373 10.97 4.65 13.11
CA LYS A 373 11.96 3.89 12.36
C LYS A 373 12.95 3.16 13.25
N ASN A 374 13.29 1.95 12.82
CA ASN A 374 14.24 1.08 13.53
C ASN A 374 15.71 1.39 13.17
N THR A 375 15.95 2.18 12.12
CA THR A 375 17.28 2.42 11.56
C THR A 375 17.69 3.89 11.66
N LYS A 376 18.96 4.14 11.99
CA LYS A 376 19.55 5.49 11.95
C LYS A 376 19.84 5.88 10.49
N GLY A 377 19.81 7.16 10.17
CA GLY A 377 20.22 7.68 8.84
C GLY A 377 19.07 8.22 8.01
N LYS A 378 19.12 8.02 6.70
CA LYS A 378 18.12 8.50 5.73
C LYS A 378 16.74 7.85 5.96
N ILE A 379 15.68 8.43 5.41
CA ILE A 379 14.36 7.81 5.34
C ILE A 379 14.31 6.86 4.13
N HIS A 380 13.71 5.69 4.31
CA HIS A 380 13.51 4.68 3.27
C HIS A 380 12.03 4.41 3.01
N ASP A 381 11.73 3.69 1.93
CA ASP A 381 10.36 3.34 1.51
C ASP A 381 9.60 2.52 2.58
N GLU A 382 10.30 1.64 3.30
CA GLU A 382 9.72 0.89 4.42
C GLU A 382 9.20 1.80 5.54
N ASP A 383 9.90 2.91 5.82
CA ASP A 383 9.50 3.86 6.85
C ASP A 383 8.22 4.60 6.46
N ILE A 384 8.05 4.93 5.17
CA ILE A 384 6.82 5.54 4.65
C ILE A 384 5.65 4.56 4.79
N LYS A 385 5.86 3.30 4.45
CA LYS A 385 4.84 2.23 4.58
C LYS A 385 4.46 2.02 6.04
N ARG A 386 5.42 2.06 6.95
CA ARG A 386 5.19 2.06 8.41
C ARG A 386 4.35 3.26 8.83
N GLY A 387 4.72 4.46 8.39
CA GLY A 387 3.95 5.69 8.61
C GLY A 387 2.50 5.58 8.14
N LEU A 388 2.26 5.05 6.94
CA LEU A 388 0.91 4.81 6.41
C LEU A 388 0.09 3.88 7.31
N MET A 389 0.67 2.78 7.80
CA MET A 389 -0.02 1.87 8.69
C MET A 389 -0.41 2.55 10.02
N HIS A 390 0.47 3.36 10.60
CA HIS A 390 0.15 4.10 11.82
C HIS A 390 -0.91 5.18 11.60
N VAL A 391 -0.82 5.94 10.50
CA VAL A 391 -1.82 6.94 10.13
C VAL A 391 -3.19 6.28 9.90
N GLN A 392 -3.22 5.12 9.24
CA GLN A 392 -4.45 4.36 9.07
C GLN A 392 -5.07 4.00 10.42
N ARG A 393 -4.27 3.56 11.41
CA ARG A 393 -4.77 3.27 12.75
C ARG A 393 -5.28 4.54 13.45
N LEU A 394 -4.55 5.66 13.38
CA LEU A 394 -4.95 6.95 13.98
C LEU A 394 -6.29 7.43 13.44
N ILE A 395 -6.51 7.30 12.14
CA ILE A 395 -7.75 7.68 11.47
C ILE A 395 -8.89 6.70 11.77
N SER A 396 -8.57 5.42 11.99
CA SER A 396 -9.58 4.39 12.25
C SER A 396 -10.07 4.40 13.71
N ALA A 397 -9.19 4.67 14.67
CA ALA A 397 -9.50 4.90 16.09
C ALA A 397 -10.45 6.10 16.25
#